data_AF-R7J132-F1
#
_entry.id   AF-R7J132-F1
#
_cell.length_a   1.000
_cell.length_b   1.000
_cell.length_c   1.000
_cell.angle_alpha   90.00
_cell.angle_beta   90.00
_cell.angle_gamma   90.00
#
_symmetry.space_group_name_H-M   'P 1'
#
loop_
_entity.id
_entity.type
_entity.pdbx_description
1 polymer ?
#
loop_
_entity_poly.entity_id
_entity_poly.type
_entity_poly.pdbx_seq_one_letter_code
_entity_poly.pdbx_strand_id
1 'polypeptide(L)'
;MQAYALTALGMPLDTFRRLSPGAFELCMEEDAKRQHAQDLARWNRLRTACAILIQPHTSKRVTPRMLIPLEEIDAPAKAAPKREYTPSTRERVEELMSR
;
A
#
# COMPACT_ATOMS: atom_id res chain seq x y z
N MET A 1 -15.14 16.27 11.99
CA MET A 1 -15.56 15.72 10.68
C MET A 1 -15.54 16.78 9.58
N GLN A 2 -16.38 17.84 9.65
CA GLN A 2 -16.41 18.89 8.62
C GLN A 2 -15.04 19.54 8.33
N ALA A 3 -14.28 19.91 9.37
CA ALA A 3 -12.96 20.51 9.18
C ALA A 3 -12.01 19.56 8.42
N TYR A 4 -11.93 18.29 8.82
CA TYR A 4 -11.09 17.28 8.17
C TYR A 4 -11.48 17.04 6.70
N ALA A 5 -12.78 17.02 6.40
CA ALA A 5 -13.27 16.89 5.03
C ALA A 5 -12.78 18.03 4.12
N LEU A 6 -12.88 19.26 4.61
CA LEU A 6 -12.53 20.45 3.83
C LEU A 6 -11.02 20.64 3.72
N THR A 7 -10.26 20.31 4.77
CA THR A 7 -8.82 20.61 4.82
C THR A 7 -7.96 19.41 4.43
N ALA A 8 -8.13 18.26 5.06
CA ALA A 8 -7.27 17.10 4.86
C ALA A 8 -7.62 16.35 3.57
N LEU A 9 -8.91 16.17 3.30
CA LEU A 9 -9.37 15.52 2.05
C LEU A 9 -9.46 16.49 0.87
N GLY A 10 -9.42 17.81 1.12
CA GLY A 10 -9.63 18.83 0.09
C GLY A 10 -11.02 18.76 -0.56
N MET A 11 -12.00 18.19 0.13
CA MET A 11 -13.35 17.99 -0.39
C MET A 11 -14.10 19.32 -0.42
N PRO A 12 -14.75 19.71 -1.54
CA PRO A 12 -15.61 20.88 -1.57
C PRO A 12 -16.78 20.75 -0.58
N LEU A 13 -17.18 21.85 0.05
CA LEU A 13 -18.26 21.85 1.05
C LEU A 13 -19.58 21.30 0.50
N ASP A 14 -19.91 21.61 -0.75
CA ASP A 14 -21.11 21.09 -1.42
C ASP A 14 -21.06 19.58 -1.64
N THR A 15 -19.86 19.03 -1.85
CA THR A 15 -19.67 17.58 -1.98
C THR A 15 -19.84 16.91 -0.62
N PHE A 16 -19.23 17.46 0.44
CA PHE A 16 -19.38 16.94 1.79
C PHE A 16 -20.84 16.95 2.27
N ARG A 17 -21.58 18.03 1.99
CA ARG A 17 -23.00 18.15 2.40
C ARG A 17 -23.93 17.16 1.68
N ARG A 18 -23.58 16.72 0.47
CA ARG A 18 -24.34 15.74 -0.31
C ARG A 18 -23.94 14.29 -0.02
N LEU A 19 -22.80 14.09 0.63
CA LEU A 19 -22.26 12.78 0.93
C LEU A 19 -22.99 12.16 2.12
N SER A 20 -23.32 10.88 2.03
CA SER A 20 -23.83 10.15 3.18
C SER A 20 -22.71 9.92 4.21
N PRO A 21 -23.04 9.78 5.51
CA PRO A 21 -22.03 9.51 6.53
C PRO A 21 -21.17 8.27 6.22
N GLY A 22 -21.78 7.19 5.74
CA GLY A 22 -21.03 5.97 5.38
C GLY A 22 -20.12 6.16 4.17
N ALA A 23 -20.53 6.95 3.17
CA ALA A 23 -19.65 7.29 2.06
C ALA A 23 -18.48 8.19 2.51
N PHE A 24 -18.70 9.06 3.50
CA PHE A 24 -17.64 9.87 4.10
C PHE A 24 -16.61 9.01 4.86
N GLU A 25 -17.07 8.02 5.62
CA GLU A 25 -16.20 7.07 6.32
C GLU A 25 -15.29 6.32 5.34
N LEU A 26 -15.84 5.83 4.22
CA LEU A 26 -15.05 5.20 3.17
C LEU A 26 -13.98 6.15 2.58
N CYS A 27 -14.32 7.42 2.36
CA CYS A 27 -13.33 8.40 1.91
C CYS A 27 -12.21 8.62 2.94
N MET A 28 -12.54 8.65 4.23
CA MET A 28 -11.53 8.77 5.28
C MET A 28 -10.64 7.54 5.38
N GLU A 29 -11.21 6.34 5.27
CA GLU A 29 -10.45 5.09 5.27
C GLU A 29 -9.47 5.03 4.10
N GLU A 30 -9.91 5.41 2.89
CA GLU A 30 -9.03 5.42 1.72
C GLU A 30 -7.93 6.48 1.83
N ASP A 31 -8.21 7.65 2.40
CA ASP A 31 -7.17 8.65 2.66
C ASP A 31 -6.16 8.17 3.70
N ALA A 32 -6.62 7.55 4.79
CA ALA A 32 -5.75 6.98 5.80
C ALA A 32 -4.85 5.88 5.22
N LYS A 33 -5.40 4.98 4.39
CA LYS A 33 -4.61 3.96 3.67
C LYS A 33 -3.57 4.60 2.75
N ARG A 34 -3.95 5.67 2.04
CA ARG A 34 -3.05 6.40 1.14
C ARG A 34 -1.93 7.10 1.90
N GLN A 35 -2.22 7.82 2.98
CA GLN A 35 -1.22 8.47 3.83
C GLN A 35 -0.26 7.44 4.41
N HIS A 36 -0.79 6.36 4.95
CA HIS A 36 0.01 5.26 5.49
C HIS A 36 0.96 4.66 4.44
N ALA A 37 0.48 4.40 3.23
CA ALA A 37 1.33 3.91 2.14
C ALA A 37 2.43 4.92 1.74
N GLN A 38 2.12 6.22 1.74
CA GLN A 38 3.10 7.28 1.46
C GLN A 38 4.16 7.37 2.55
N ASP A 39 3.76 7.24 3.81
CA ASP A 39 4.67 7.25 4.97
C ASP A 39 5.57 6.03 4.96
N LEU A 40 5.05 4.82 4.71
CA LEU A 40 5.86 3.62 4.54
C LEU A 40 6.90 3.80 3.43
N ALA A 41 6.52 4.37 2.28
CA ALA A 41 7.44 4.64 1.19
C ALA A 41 8.51 5.70 1.58
N ARG A 42 8.14 6.72 2.36
CA ARG A 42 9.08 7.72 2.89
C ARG A 42 10.07 7.08 3.86
N TRP A 43 9.59 6.27 4.81
CA TRP A 43 10.42 5.54 5.76
C TRP A 43 11.38 4.58 5.08
N ASN A 44 10.94 3.85 4.04
CA ASN A 44 11.83 2.95 3.31
C ASN A 44 12.96 3.70 2.57
N ARG A 45 12.66 4.89 2.01
CA ARG A 45 13.68 5.75 1.39
C ARG A 45 14.69 6.27 2.42
N LEU A 46 14.21 6.76 3.56
CA LEU A 46 15.07 7.21 4.65
C LEU A 46 15.99 6.07 5.12
N ARG A 47 15.43 4.89 5.35
CA ARG A 47 16.15 3.69 5.77
C ARG A 47 17.25 3.30 4.77
N THR A 48 16.96 3.43 3.48
CA THR A 48 17.94 3.19 2.41
C THR A 48 19.06 4.23 2.43
N ALA A 49 18.72 5.52 2.59
CA ALA A 49 19.71 6.59 2.71
C ALA A 49 20.63 6.38 3.92
N CYS A 50 20.06 6.02 5.09
CA CYS A 50 20.86 5.71 6.28
C CYS A 50 21.81 4.53 6.05
N ALA A 51 21.39 3.48 5.32
CA ALA A 51 22.27 2.36 4.99
C ALA A 51 23.46 2.80 4.15
N ILE A 52 23.23 3.66 3.16
CA ILE A 52 24.29 4.23 2.31
C ILE A 52 25.25 5.07 3.15
N LEU A 53 24.74 5.91 4.05
CA LEU A 53 25.54 6.78 4.89
C LEU A 53 26.38 6.01 5.91
N ILE A 54 25.85 4.92 6.47
CA ILE A 54 26.54 4.15 7.50
C ILE A 54 27.55 3.16 6.89
N GLN A 55 27.30 2.65 5.68
CA GLN A 55 28.10 1.58 5.06
C GLN A 55 29.62 1.84 5.03
N PRO A 56 30.13 3.06 4.75
CA PRO A 56 31.58 3.34 4.79
C PRO A 56 32.21 3.25 6.18
N HIS A 57 31.41 3.34 7.23
CA HIS A 57 31.86 3.36 8.63
C HIS A 57 31.74 1.99 9.31
N THR A 58 31.34 0.96 8.56
CA THR A 58 31.12 -0.39 9.08
C THR A 58 31.86 -1.40 8.22
N SER A 59 32.58 -2.32 8.85
CA SER A 59 33.23 -3.45 8.17
C SER A 59 32.23 -4.51 7.68
N LYS A 60 31.06 -4.58 8.31
CA LYS A 60 29.97 -5.48 7.92
C LYS A 60 29.06 -4.80 6.90
N ARG A 61 28.50 -5.59 5.98
CA ARG A 61 27.47 -5.10 5.06
C ARG A 61 26.22 -4.71 5.86
N VAL A 62 25.81 -3.46 5.74
CA VAL A 62 24.57 -2.95 6.33
C VAL A 62 23.51 -2.96 5.23
N THR A 63 22.38 -3.60 5.51
CA THR A 63 21.21 -3.53 4.63
C THR A 63 20.14 -2.62 5.25
N PRO A 64 19.29 -1.97 4.45
CA PRO A 64 18.23 -1.10 4.98
C PRO A 64 17.40 -1.79 6.07
N ARG A 65 17.06 -3.08 5.88
CA ARG A 65 16.30 -3.91 6.84
C ARG A 65 16.91 -3.98 8.25
N MET A 66 18.21 -3.73 8.39
CA MET A 66 18.90 -3.81 9.68
C MET A 66 18.84 -2.53 10.50
N LEU A 67 18.50 -1.39 9.89
CA LEU A 67 18.61 -0.08 10.55
C LEU A 67 17.33 0.35 11.26
N ILE A 68 16.16 0.00 10.69
CA ILE A 68 14.85 0.26 11.28
C ILE A 68 13.94 -0.91 10.86
N PRO A 69 13.56 -1.80 11.78
CA PRO A 69 12.60 -2.86 11.46
C PRO A 69 11.23 -2.23 11.24
N LEU A 70 10.68 -2.44 10.04
CA LEU A 70 9.34 -1.98 9.69
C LEU A 70 8.56 -3.23 9.30
N GLU A 71 7.82 -3.79 10.27
CA GLU A 71 7.12 -5.08 10.13
C GLU A 71 6.26 -5.13 8.87
N GLU A 72 5.63 -4.02 8.49
CA GLU A 72 4.76 -3.92 7.31
C GLU A 72 5.51 -3.95 5.97
N ILE A 73 6.77 -3.54 5.96
CA ILE A 73 7.64 -3.56 4.77
C ILE A 73 8.42 -4.86 4.70
N ASP A 74 8.77 -5.40 5.86
CA ASP A 74 9.62 -6.57 6.01
C ASP A 74 8.81 -7.87 6.12
N ALA A 75 7.49 -7.78 6.33
CA ALA A 75 6.58 -8.91 6.26
C ALA A 75 6.73 -9.63 4.90
N PRO A 76 6.79 -10.98 4.89
CA PRO A 76 6.77 -11.72 3.65
C PRO A 76 5.51 -11.35 2.89
N ALA A 77 5.65 -11.03 1.60
CA ALA A 77 4.50 -10.75 0.75
C ALA A 77 3.49 -11.89 0.95
N LYS A 78 2.27 -11.55 1.39
CA LYS A 78 1.19 -12.53 1.52
C LYS A 78 1.10 -13.24 0.16
N ALA A 79 1.43 -14.53 0.14
CA ALA A 79 1.40 -15.30 -1.09
C ALA A 79 0.03 -15.10 -1.71
N ALA A 80 -0.03 -14.48 -2.89
CA ALA A 80 -1.28 -14.40 -3.63
C ALA A 80 -1.82 -15.83 -3.72
N PRO A 81 -3.11 -16.07 -3.42
CA PRO A 81 -3.65 -17.42 -3.49
C PRO A 81 -3.33 -17.94 -4.88
N LYS A 82 -2.57 -19.05 -4.95
CA LYS A 82 -2.33 -19.73 -6.22
C LYS A 82 -3.71 -19.97 -6.81
N ARG A 83 -4.02 -19.32 -7.93
CA ARG A 83 -5.23 -19.64 -8.69
C ARG A 83 -5.09 -21.10 -9.10
N GLU A 84 -5.69 -21.99 -8.33
CA GLU A 84 -5.85 -23.38 -8.72
C GLU A 84 -6.77 -23.38 -9.93
N TYR A 85 -6.18 -23.53 -11.11
CA TYR A 85 -6.92 -23.79 -12.33
C TYR A 85 -7.55 -25.17 -12.17
N THR A 86 -8.83 -25.22 -11.81
CA THR A 86 -9.60 -26.46 -11.91
C THR A 86 -9.62 -26.93 -13.37
N PRO A 87 -9.52 -28.24 -13.64
CA PRO A 87 -9.38 -28.79 -15.00
C PRO A 87 -10.50 -28.34 -15.95
N SER A 88 -11.71 -28.12 -15.44
CA SER A 88 -12.86 -27.56 -16.20
C SER A 88 -12.58 -26.19 -16.83
N THR A 89 -11.66 -25.41 -16.26
CA THR A 89 -11.31 -24.08 -16.77
C THR A 89 -10.30 -24.15 -17.91
N ARG A 90 -9.50 -25.22 -18.02
CA ARG A 90 -8.59 -25.41 -19.17
C ARG A 90 -9.35 -25.77 -20.43
N GLU A 91 -10.27 -26.71 -20.33
CA GLU A 91 -11.11 -27.15 -21.46
C GLU A 91 -11.93 -25.98 -22.04
N ARG A 92 -12.52 -25.14 -21.18
CA ARG A 92 -13.25 -23.93 -21.61
C ARG A 92 -12.35 -22.88 -22.27
N VAL A 93 -11.09 -22.76 -21.83
CA VAL A 93 -10.13 -21.81 -22.41
C VAL A 93 -9.62 -22.31 -23.76
N GLU A 94 -9.39 -23.62 -23.91
CA GLU A 94 -9.03 -24.25 -25.19
C GLU A 94 -10.16 -24.15 -26.22
N GLU A 95 -11.42 -24.30 -25.78
CA GLU A 95 -12.60 -24.15 -26.62
C GLU A 95 -12.80 -22.70 -27.11
N LEU A 96 -12.46 -21.72 -26.27
CA LEU A 96 -12.47 -20.29 -26.61
C LEU A 96 -11.33 -19.89 -27.56
N MET A 97 -10.17 -20.55 -27.48
CA MET A 97 -9.03 -20.31 -28.38
C MET A 97 -9.13 -21.03 -29.72
N SER A 98 -10.10 -21.94 -29.88
CA SER A 98 -10.34 -22.70 -31.10
C SER A 98 -11.47 -22.14 -31.98
N ARG A 99 -12.01 -20.96 -31.64
CA ARG A 99 -12.93 -20.16 -32.46
C ARG A 99 -12.17 -19.06 -33.20
#